data_AF-A0A5C3LNG8-F1
#
_entry.id   AF-A0A5C3LNG8-F1
#
_cell.length_a   1.000
_cell.length_b   1.000
_cell.length_c   1.000
_cell.angle_alpha   90.00
_cell.angle_beta   90.00
_cell.angle_gamma   90.00
#
_symmetry.space_group_name_H-M   'P 1'
#
loop_
_entity.id
_entity.type
_entity.pdbx_description
1 polymer ?
#
loop_
_entity_poly.entity_id
_entity_poly.type
_entity_poly.pdbx_seq_one_letter_code
_entity_poly.pdbx_strand_id
1 'polypeptide(L)'
;MHNSDAPRLVFYDDADPGIVYSDGDWFVHSAGPFLDEPGAILKGSQHGTFSSNASLSFSFSGARIGSSIALVGRIEVLAISESEVQSANWTCRIDGEVFESRTVSNKTRTKNRFTLCSTDDLFDGQHDFSLEVQASERIPFWVDSLDVDPPIDSNDIYPIVKVLGEDPDIRYETGRWIETGSGDCRFTSEAGATAVIDFFGTQVTWISEPIFGQPREPSNGSYTIDDGEPVFFGIPGLATGEQGSGTRMVFATNKVPYGRHRLSVTYLGSSAPLILDFLTIDQGNLHSLNTTGGPIETLSSNQPPQMSTGAALAIGLVCGGLFLTLMIALGWILFNRWKKSQLKKLRLSVNPFITAVATPTGTDVDGPASPSFRSVSWKSFASSSTRRVELVHHTDSGVRLPQPPPRADVDVVDVPPTYTPV
;
A
#
# COMPACT_ATOMS: atom_id res chain seq x y z
N MET A 1 -22.32 19.00 -16.51
CA MET A 1 -21.41 20.16 -16.65
C MET A 1 -20.51 20.13 -15.43
N HIS A 2 -19.28 19.65 -15.58
CA HIS A 2 -18.30 19.79 -14.50
C HIS A 2 -17.97 21.27 -14.36
N ASN A 3 -18.09 21.78 -13.13
CA ASN A 3 -17.67 23.12 -12.82
C ASN A 3 -16.13 23.12 -12.79
N SER A 4 -15.48 23.75 -13.77
CA SER A 4 -14.02 23.85 -13.87
C SER A 4 -13.38 24.55 -12.66
N ASP A 5 -14.20 25.22 -11.84
CA ASP A 5 -13.77 26.01 -10.68
C ASP A 5 -13.91 25.23 -9.36
N ALA A 6 -14.15 23.91 -9.40
CA ALA A 6 -14.13 23.11 -8.19
C ALA A 6 -12.67 22.97 -7.67
N PRO A 7 -12.41 23.22 -6.37
CA PRO A 7 -11.09 22.98 -5.81
C PRO A 7 -10.77 21.49 -5.89
N ARG A 8 -9.49 21.17 -6.06
CA ARG A 8 -8.99 19.80 -6.05
C ARG A 8 -9.11 19.18 -4.65
N LEU A 9 -9.31 17.87 -4.61
CA LEU A 9 -9.27 17.08 -3.38
C LEU A 9 -7.86 17.10 -2.78
N VAL A 10 -7.79 17.14 -1.45
CA VAL A 10 -6.55 17.08 -0.67
C VAL A 10 -6.47 15.75 0.05
N PHE A 11 -5.28 15.15 0.06
CA PHE A 11 -5.00 13.96 0.85
C PHE A 11 -4.09 14.31 2.02
N TYR A 12 -4.48 13.87 3.22
CA TYR A 12 -3.63 13.83 4.39
C TYR A 12 -3.20 12.38 4.59
N ASP A 13 -1.89 12.17 4.53
CA ASP A 13 -1.25 10.86 4.71
C ASP A 13 -1.40 10.37 6.15
N ASP A 14 -1.33 9.06 6.38
CA ASP A 14 -1.39 8.47 7.73
C ASP A 14 -0.29 9.00 8.66
N ALA A 15 0.82 9.50 8.12
CA ALA A 15 1.88 10.15 8.88
C ALA A 15 1.72 11.68 9.04
N ASP A 16 0.59 12.27 8.62
CA ASP A 16 0.38 13.72 8.74
C ASP A 16 0.30 14.14 10.22
N PRO A 17 1.06 15.18 10.64
CA PRO A 17 1.11 15.59 12.04
C PRO A 17 -0.20 16.15 12.59
N GLY A 18 -1.16 16.50 11.72
CA GLY A 18 -2.52 16.87 12.12
C GLY A 18 -3.37 15.69 12.57
N ILE A 19 -2.97 14.45 12.23
CA ILE A 19 -3.66 13.24 12.67
C ILE A 19 -3.13 12.81 14.02
N VAL A 20 -4.02 12.79 15.02
CA VAL A 20 -3.69 12.38 16.38
C VAL A 20 -4.25 10.99 16.63
N TYR A 21 -3.36 10.02 16.69
CA TYR A 21 -3.66 8.66 17.13
C TYR A 21 -3.60 8.59 18.66
N SER A 22 -4.72 8.27 19.28
CA SER A 22 -4.88 8.17 20.74
C SER A 22 -5.50 6.84 21.11
N ASP A 23 -5.24 6.38 22.33
CA ASP A 23 -5.76 5.12 22.86
C ASP A 23 -5.42 3.86 22.02
N GLY A 24 -5.08 2.76 22.69
CA GLY A 24 -4.69 1.54 22.01
C GLY A 24 -3.29 1.55 21.39
N ASP A 25 -2.85 0.36 20.97
CA ASP A 25 -1.49 0.11 20.49
C ASP A 25 -1.39 0.37 18.97
N TRP A 26 -1.36 1.64 18.58
CA TRP A 26 -1.13 2.03 17.18
C TRP A 26 0.31 1.73 16.75
N PHE A 27 0.47 1.25 15.52
CA PHE A 27 1.77 0.94 14.93
C PHE A 27 1.79 1.29 13.45
N VAL A 28 2.97 1.60 12.92
CA VAL A 28 3.15 1.88 11.50
C VAL A 28 3.61 0.61 10.79
N HIS A 29 3.02 0.34 9.63
CA HIS A 29 3.43 -0.74 8.75
C HIS A 29 3.78 -0.20 7.37
N SER A 30 5.00 -0.48 6.91
CA SER A 30 5.41 -0.14 5.55
C SER A 30 4.63 -0.99 4.53
N ALA A 31 4.36 -0.43 3.35
CA ALA A 31 3.54 -1.04 2.30
C ALA A 31 4.03 -2.41 1.80
N GLY A 32 5.28 -2.81 2.07
CA GLY A 32 5.90 -4.03 1.55
C GLY A 32 4.98 -5.27 1.57
N PRO A 33 4.36 -5.62 2.71
CA PRO A 33 3.48 -6.78 2.80
C PRO A 33 2.12 -6.64 2.09
N PHE A 34 1.76 -5.45 1.63
CA PHE A 34 0.47 -5.13 1.02
C PHE A 34 0.59 -4.77 -0.47
N LEU A 35 1.79 -4.81 -1.05
CA LEU A 35 2.02 -4.42 -2.46
C LEU A 35 1.31 -5.33 -3.47
N ASP A 36 1.03 -6.57 -3.09
CA ASP A 36 0.31 -7.54 -3.92
C ASP A 36 -1.22 -7.40 -3.81
N GLU A 37 -1.71 -6.54 -2.90
CA GLU A 37 -3.13 -6.32 -2.70
C GLU A 37 -3.67 -5.17 -3.57
N PRO A 38 -4.92 -5.27 -4.05
CA PRO A 38 -5.59 -4.18 -4.78
C PRO A 38 -5.55 -2.83 -4.06
N GLY A 39 -5.16 -1.76 -4.76
CA GLY A 39 -5.15 -0.39 -4.26
C GLY A 39 -3.77 0.10 -3.82
N ALA A 40 -3.38 1.28 -4.29
CA ALA A 40 -2.10 1.89 -3.94
C ALA A 40 -2.12 2.46 -2.52
N ILE A 41 -1.10 2.16 -1.72
CA ILE A 41 -0.90 2.75 -0.39
C ILE A 41 -0.30 4.15 -0.56
N LEU A 42 -0.90 5.16 0.06
CA LEU A 42 -0.39 6.52 -0.01
C LEU A 42 0.94 6.60 0.75
N LYS A 43 1.96 7.20 0.13
CA LYS A 43 3.35 7.33 0.63
C LYS A 43 4.04 6.04 1.12
N GLY A 44 3.42 4.88 0.96
CA GLY A 44 4.02 3.59 1.28
C GLY A 44 3.95 3.20 2.76
N SER A 45 3.06 3.77 3.56
CA SER A 45 2.79 3.35 4.95
C SER A 45 1.30 3.31 5.26
N GLN A 46 0.95 2.55 6.31
CA GLN A 46 -0.36 2.59 6.95
C GLN A 46 -0.21 2.52 8.46
N HIS A 47 -1.08 3.20 9.19
CA HIS A 47 -1.21 3.06 10.64
C HIS A 47 -2.22 1.96 10.97
N GLY A 48 -1.77 0.94 11.69
CA GLY A 48 -2.56 -0.18 12.14
C GLY A 48 -2.83 -0.16 13.64
N THR A 49 -3.89 -0.83 14.08
CA THR A 49 -4.13 -1.12 15.50
C THR A 49 -4.77 -2.49 15.70
N PHE A 50 -4.43 -3.14 16.80
CA PHE A 50 -5.06 -4.38 17.28
C PHE A 50 -5.99 -4.14 18.47
N SER A 51 -6.12 -2.89 18.92
CA SER A 51 -6.82 -2.60 20.18
C SER A 51 -8.33 -2.55 19.99
N SER A 52 -9.06 -2.93 21.04
CA SER A 52 -10.52 -2.85 21.09
C SER A 52 -11.05 -1.46 21.49
N ASN A 53 -10.16 -0.51 21.78
CA ASN A 53 -10.51 0.84 22.23
C ASN A 53 -9.60 1.93 21.61
N ALA A 54 -9.15 1.72 20.37
CA ALA A 54 -8.28 2.70 19.71
C ALA A 54 -9.07 3.89 19.17
N SER A 55 -8.45 5.07 19.16
CA SER A 55 -9.06 6.29 18.64
C SER A 55 -8.11 7.09 17.73
N LEU A 56 -8.71 7.88 16.84
CA LEU A 56 -8.01 8.81 15.96
C LEU A 56 -8.83 10.10 15.88
N SER A 57 -8.16 11.25 15.86
CA SER A 57 -8.79 12.56 15.64
C SER A 57 -8.03 13.40 14.62
N PHE A 58 -8.76 14.25 13.90
CA PHE A 58 -8.22 15.13 12.87
C PHE A 58 -9.10 16.36 12.72
N SER A 59 -8.51 17.56 12.77
CA SER A 59 -9.24 18.82 12.61
C SER A 59 -8.97 19.40 11.23
N PHE A 60 -10.01 19.83 10.53
CA PHE A 60 -9.92 20.41 9.20
C PHE A 60 -10.93 21.54 9.01
N SER A 61 -10.73 22.36 7.98
CA SER A 61 -11.69 23.38 7.60
C SER A 61 -12.47 22.90 6.37
N GLY A 62 -13.79 22.86 6.47
CA GLY A 62 -14.70 22.78 5.35
C GLY A 62 -14.79 24.12 4.62
N ALA A 63 -15.18 24.06 3.35
CA ALA A 63 -15.09 25.14 2.39
C ALA A 63 -16.42 25.82 2.06
N ARG A 64 -17.45 24.98 2.06
CA ARG A 64 -18.75 25.25 1.46
C ARG A 64 -19.72 24.20 1.93
N ILE A 65 -21.00 24.53 1.83
CA ILE A 65 -22.06 23.52 1.80
C ILE A 65 -21.72 22.53 0.69
N GLY A 66 -21.53 21.27 1.05
CA GLY A 66 -21.07 20.23 0.12
C GLY A 66 -19.60 19.84 0.28
N SER A 67 -18.89 20.34 1.30
CA SER A 67 -17.58 19.77 1.65
C SER A 67 -17.73 18.31 2.07
N SER A 68 -16.78 17.48 1.68
CA SER A 68 -16.72 16.08 2.04
C SER A 68 -15.42 15.72 2.73
N ILE A 69 -15.49 14.66 3.53
CA ILE A 69 -14.32 13.98 4.10
C ILE A 69 -14.52 12.48 3.97
N ALA A 70 -13.46 11.78 3.60
CA ALA A 70 -13.42 10.34 3.58
C ALA A 70 -12.17 9.79 4.27
N LEU A 71 -12.38 8.85 5.19
CA LEU A 71 -11.30 8.04 5.74
C LEU A 71 -11.07 6.84 4.82
N VAL A 72 -9.85 6.73 4.33
CA VAL A 72 -9.40 5.68 3.42
C VAL A 72 -8.35 4.83 4.13
N GLY A 73 -8.44 3.51 3.96
CA GLY A 73 -7.53 2.58 4.60
C GLY A 73 -7.54 1.22 3.95
N ARG A 74 -7.06 0.21 4.69
CA ARG A 74 -7.10 -1.18 4.26
C ARG A 74 -8.19 -1.92 5.05
N ILE A 75 -9.06 -2.62 4.32
CA ILE A 75 -10.06 -3.47 4.96
C ILE A 75 -9.49 -4.88 5.11
N GLU A 76 -9.45 -5.39 6.35
CA GLU A 76 -9.18 -6.80 6.63
C GLU A 76 -10.51 -7.52 6.86
N VAL A 77 -10.71 -8.64 6.16
CA VAL A 77 -11.91 -9.47 6.31
C VAL A 77 -11.55 -10.92 6.58
N LEU A 78 -12.15 -11.49 7.63
CA LEU A 78 -12.06 -12.90 7.97
C LEU A 78 -13.34 -13.60 7.55
N ALA A 79 -13.26 -14.56 6.62
CA ALA A 79 -14.41 -15.39 6.25
C ALA A 79 -14.69 -16.40 7.38
N ILE A 80 -15.81 -16.24 8.07
CA ILE A 80 -16.29 -17.18 9.09
C ILE A 80 -17.07 -18.32 8.42
N SER A 81 -17.87 -17.99 7.40
CA SER A 81 -18.62 -18.95 6.58
C SER A 81 -18.76 -18.44 5.15
N GLU A 82 -19.42 -19.20 4.26
CA GLU A 82 -19.66 -18.76 2.87
C GLU A 82 -20.49 -17.47 2.76
N SER A 83 -21.29 -17.14 3.78
CA SER A 83 -22.15 -15.95 3.80
C SER A 83 -21.79 -14.94 4.86
N GLU A 84 -20.80 -15.21 5.72
CA GLU A 84 -20.45 -14.38 6.86
C GLU A 84 -18.97 -14.02 6.83
N VAL A 85 -18.72 -12.72 6.81
CA VAL A 85 -17.39 -12.13 6.94
C VAL A 85 -17.35 -11.28 8.20
N GLN A 86 -16.22 -11.29 8.88
CA GLN A 86 -15.94 -10.47 10.04
C GLN A 86 -14.87 -9.45 9.69
N SER A 87 -15.08 -8.19 10.08
CA SER A 87 -14.09 -7.12 10.02
C SER A 87 -13.90 -6.52 11.41
N ALA A 88 -12.93 -5.62 11.57
CA ALA A 88 -12.92 -4.71 12.70
C ALA A 88 -14.23 -3.90 12.71
N ASN A 89 -14.67 -3.45 13.88
CA ASN A 89 -15.77 -2.49 13.99
C ASN A 89 -15.17 -1.10 14.17
N TRP A 90 -15.81 -0.10 13.56
CA TRP A 90 -15.42 1.29 13.76
C TRP A 90 -16.64 2.20 13.78
N THR A 91 -16.48 3.38 14.33
CA THR A 91 -17.49 4.44 14.35
C THR A 91 -16.81 5.75 14.05
N CYS A 92 -17.26 6.42 12.99
CA CYS A 92 -16.78 7.73 12.62
C CYS A 92 -17.75 8.81 13.07
N ARG A 93 -17.20 9.95 13.49
CA ARG A 93 -17.96 11.13 13.87
C ARG A 93 -17.37 12.38 13.24
N ILE A 94 -18.24 13.32 12.91
CA ILE A 94 -17.89 14.72 12.63
C ILE A 94 -18.57 15.56 13.69
N ASP A 95 -17.80 16.40 14.39
CA ASP A 95 -18.28 17.30 15.42
C ASP A 95 -19.07 16.59 16.54
N GLY A 96 -18.70 15.33 16.81
CA GLY A 96 -19.34 14.44 17.79
C GLY A 96 -20.56 13.66 17.26
N GLU A 97 -21.09 14.00 16.08
CA GLU A 97 -22.22 13.33 15.45
C GLU A 97 -21.76 12.11 14.64
N VAL A 98 -22.41 10.97 14.86
CA VAL A 98 -22.11 9.71 14.15
C VAL A 98 -22.71 9.75 12.75
N PHE A 99 -21.91 9.39 11.74
CA PHE A 99 -22.38 9.20 10.37
C PHE A 99 -22.14 7.77 9.87
N GLU A 100 -22.78 7.41 8.76
CA GLU A 100 -22.79 6.04 8.26
C GLU A 100 -21.38 5.58 7.86
N SER A 101 -20.90 4.55 8.56
CA SER A 101 -19.67 3.84 8.17
C SER A 101 -19.98 2.85 7.06
N ARG A 102 -19.03 2.64 6.15
CA ARG A 102 -19.27 1.76 5.01
C ARG A 102 -19.46 0.32 5.47
N THR A 103 -20.59 -0.28 5.11
CA THR A 103 -20.89 -1.67 5.47
C THR A 103 -20.03 -2.66 4.69
N VAL A 104 -19.45 -3.62 5.39
CA VAL A 104 -18.65 -4.70 4.80
C VAL A 104 -19.60 -5.80 4.32
N SER A 105 -19.72 -5.97 3.01
CA SER A 105 -20.52 -7.06 2.42
C SER A 105 -19.78 -8.40 2.49
N ASN A 106 -20.51 -9.52 2.41
CA ASN A 106 -19.93 -10.86 2.31
C ASN A 106 -19.09 -11.11 1.04
N LYS A 107 -19.17 -10.22 0.04
CA LYS A 107 -18.34 -10.26 -1.18
C LYS A 107 -17.08 -9.40 -1.07
N THR A 108 -16.94 -8.65 0.02
CA THR A 108 -15.77 -7.81 0.24
C THR A 108 -14.55 -8.70 0.38
N ARG A 109 -13.49 -8.32 -0.31
CA ARG A 109 -12.18 -8.94 -0.18
C ARG A 109 -11.24 -7.94 0.47
N THR A 110 -10.21 -8.46 1.11
CA THR A 110 -9.10 -7.64 1.60
C THR A 110 -8.54 -6.80 0.45
N LYS A 111 -8.45 -5.50 0.68
CA LYS A 111 -7.88 -4.53 -0.26
C LYS A 111 -7.48 -3.24 0.44
N ASN A 112 -6.52 -2.56 -0.15
CA ASN A 112 -6.15 -1.18 0.17
C ASN A 112 -7.14 -0.19 -0.46
N ARG A 113 -6.99 1.08 -0.06
CA ARG A 113 -7.84 2.20 -0.49
C ARG A 113 -9.35 1.90 -0.37
N PHE A 114 -9.74 1.18 0.67
CA PHE A 114 -11.14 1.01 1.02
C PHE A 114 -11.61 2.27 1.76
N THR A 115 -12.67 2.91 1.25
CA THR A 115 -13.36 3.99 1.98
C THR A 115 -14.04 3.41 3.21
N LEU A 116 -13.49 3.67 4.39
CA LEU A 116 -13.97 3.18 5.68
C LEU A 116 -15.16 4.03 6.16
N CYS A 117 -15.02 5.34 5.99
CA CYS A 117 -16.03 6.34 6.32
C CYS A 117 -16.04 7.42 5.25
N SER A 118 -17.20 7.93 4.91
CA SER A 118 -17.34 9.12 4.08
C SER A 118 -18.60 9.87 4.46
N THR A 119 -18.50 11.19 4.52
CA THR A 119 -19.67 12.07 4.59
C THR A 119 -19.45 13.23 3.63
N ASP A 120 -20.54 13.69 3.04
CA ASP A 120 -20.63 14.87 2.20
C ASP A 120 -21.51 15.92 2.90
N ASP A 121 -21.78 17.02 2.19
CA ASP A 121 -22.71 18.07 2.62
C ASP A 121 -22.39 18.70 3.98
N LEU A 122 -21.11 18.72 4.36
CA LEU A 122 -20.65 19.45 5.54
C LEU A 122 -20.87 20.95 5.35
N PHE A 123 -21.13 21.64 6.46
CA PHE A 123 -21.25 23.09 6.47
C PHE A 123 -19.88 23.76 6.28
N ASP A 124 -19.89 25.06 6.02
CA ASP A 124 -18.65 25.84 6.01
C ASP A 124 -18.16 26.07 7.45
N GLY A 125 -16.87 25.91 7.70
CA GLY A 125 -16.28 26.10 9.03
C GLY A 125 -15.26 25.04 9.43
N GLN A 126 -14.82 25.13 10.69
CA GLN A 126 -13.89 24.15 11.29
C GLN A 126 -14.67 22.92 11.73
N HIS A 127 -14.16 21.74 11.40
CA HIS A 127 -14.70 20.44 11.78
C HIS A 127 -13.66 19.60 12.51
N ASP A 128 -14.16 18.77 13.42
CA ASP A 128 -13.39 17.76 14.14
C ASP A 128 -13.86 16.37 13.73
N PHE A 129 -13.03 15.69 12.95
CA PHE A 129 -13.18 14.26 12.66
C PHE A 129 -12.67 13.44 13.82
N SER A 130 -13.44 12.42 14.21
CA SER A 130 -13.00 11.41 15.16
C SER A 130 -13.43 10.01 14.75
N LEU A 131 -12.60 9.05 15.13
CA LEU A 131 -12.76 7.63 14.83
C LEU A 131 -12.57 6.85 16.14
N GLU A 132 -13.50 5.94 16.41
CA GLU A 132 -13.40 4.93 17.47
C GLU A 132 -13.32 3.55 16.81
N VAL A 133 -12.36 2.73 17.23
CA VAL A 133 -12.05 1.43 16.62
C VAL A 133 -12.09 0.31 17.64
N GLN A 134 -12.73 -0.79 17.27
CA GLN A 134 -12.68 -2.08 17.95
C GLN A 134 -12.05 -3.12 17.02
N ALA A 135 -10.73 -3.28 17.14
CA ALA A 135 -9.93 -4.23 16.38
C ALA A 135 -9.47 -5.41 17.24
N SER A 136 -8.76 -6.35 16.62
CA SER A 136 -8.09 -7.46 17.30
C SER A 136 -6.84 -7.89 16.53
N GLU A 137 -5.98 -8.72 17.13
CA GLU A 137 -4.81 -9.28 16.44
C GLU A 137 -5.16 -10.05 15.15
N ARG A 138 -6.34 -10.69 15.11
CA ARG A 138 -6.80 -11.46 13.95
C ARG A 138 -7.37 -10.59 12.84
N ILE A 139 -7.90 -9.42 13.20
CA ILE A 139 -8.58 -8.51 12.29
C ILE A 139 -8.17 -7.08 12.68
N PRO A 140 -6.91 -6.69 12.35
CA PRO A 140 -6.45 -5.33 12.56
C PRO A 140 -7.27 -4.33 11.76
N PHE A 141 -7.28 -3.09 12.25
CA PHE A 141 -7.81 -1.94 11.53
C PHE A 141 -6.65 -1.11 10.97
N TRP A 142 -6.80 -0.57 9.76
CA TRP A 142 -5.73 0.13 9.05
C TRP A 142 -6.21 1.46 8.49
N VAL A 143 -5.45 2.52 8.73
CA VAL A 143 -5.63 3.87 8.19
C VAL A 143 -4.51 4.17 7.20
N ASP A 144 -4.86 4.74 6.06
CA ASP A 144 -3.92 5.13 4.99
C ASP A 144 -3.98 6.63 4.73
N SER A 145 -5.18 7.20 4.59
CA SER A 145 -5.33 8.62 4.27
C SER A 145 -6.70 9.19 4.65
N LEU A 146 -6.75 10.50 4.79
CA LEU A 146 -7.98 11.29 4.84
C LEU A 146 -8.07 12.13 3.56
N ASP A 147 -9.14 11.91 2.80
CA ASP A 147 -9.46 12.69 1.60
C ASP A 147 -10.43 13.81 2.01
N VAL A 148 -10.07 15.07 1.76
CA VAL A 148 -10.83 16.24 2.21
C VAL A 148 -11.07 17.19 1.03
N ASP A 149 -12.29 17.75 0.95
CA ASP A 149 -12.59 18.91 0.11
C ASP A 149 -12.24 20.22 0.83
N PRO A 150 -11.16 20.92 0.43
CA PRO A 150 -10.65 22.09 1.13
C PRO A 150 -11.38 23.39 0.76
N PRO A 151 -11.24 24.47 1.58
CA PRO A 151 -11.72 25.82 1.30
C PRO A 151 -11.28 26.34 -0.06
N ILE A 152 -12.22 26.95 -0.81
CA ILE A 152 -11.94 27.53 -2.13
C ILE A 152 -10.92 28.67 -2.00
N ASP A 153 -10.99 29.47 -0.96
CA ASP A 153 -10.17 30.70 -0.87
C ASP A 153 -8.86 30.52 -0.10
N SER A 154 -8.43 29.29 0.16
CA SER A 154 -7.13 29.07 0.80
C SER A 154 -5.99 29.17 -0.22
N ASN A 155 -5.01 30.01 0.13
CA ASN A 155 -3.69 30.00 -0.51
C ASN A 155 -2.73 29.07 0.24
N ASP A 156 -3.27 28.12 0.99
CA ASP A 156 -2.48 27.22 1.82
C ASP A 156 -1.75 26.20 0.94
N ILE A 157 -0.56 25.83 1.40
CA ILE A 157 0.22 24.75 0.79
C ILE A 157 -0.31 23.45 1.40
N TYR A 158 -0.93 22.63 0.56
CA TYR A 158 -1.48 21.35 0.99
C TYR A 158 -0.46 20.23 0.85
N PRO A 159 -0.43 19.25 1.76
CA PRO A 159 0.60 18.20 1.74
C PRO A 159 0.57 17.42 0.43
N ILE A 160 -0.63 17.00 -0.01
CA ILE A 160 -0.83 16.23 -1.24
C ILE A 160 -2.16 16.66 -1.86
N VAL A 161 -2.15 16.97 -3.16
CA VAL A 161 -3.35 17.33 -3.93
C VAL A 161 -3.64 16.27 -4.99
N LYS A 162 -4.90 15.88 -5.16
CA LYS A 162 -5.39 14.96 -6.19
C LYS A 162 -5.80 15.71 -7.46
N VAL A 163 -5.29 15.29 -8.61
CA VAL A 163 -5.64 15.85 -9.92
C VAL A 163 -6.27 14.76 -10.76
N LEU A 164 -7.53 14.92 -11.17
CA LEU A 164 -8.26 13.95 -11.98
C LEU A 164 -7.85 14.01 -13.46
N GLY A 165 -8.15 12.97 -14.24
CA GLY A 165 -7.84 12.93 -15.67
C GLY A 165 -8.55 14.00 -16.52
N GLU A 166 -9.57 14.67 -15.98
CA GLU A 166 -10.29 15.77 -16.65
C GLU A 166 -9.85 17.17 -16.19
N ASP A 167 -8.86 17.26 -15.30
CA ASP A 167 -8.39 18.54 -14.79
C ASP A 167 -7.88 19.44 -15.94
N PRO A 168 -8.26 20.72 -15.96
CA PRO A 168 -7.90 21.64 -17.05
C PRO A 168 -6.40 21.89 -17.19
N ASP A 169 -5.59 21.57 -16.18
CA ASP A 169 -4.13 21.64 -16.28
C ASP A 169 -3.53 20.45 -17.04
N ILE A 170 -4.34 19.44 -17.42
CA ILE A 170 -3.93 18.28 -18.22
C ILE A 170 -4.35 18.48 -19.67
N ARG A 171 -3.36 18.46 -20.56
CA ARG A 171 -3.52 18.58 -22.01
C ARG A 171 -3.07 17.31 -22.72
N TYR A 172 -4.00 16.64 -23.37
CA TYR A 172 -3.74 15.46 -24.19
C TYR A 172 -3.33 15.88 -25.61
N GLU A 173 -2.05 16.21 -25.82
CA GLU A 173 -1.57 16.90 -27.03
C GLU A 173 -1.53 15.99 -28.27
N THR A 174 -1.15 14.72 -28.13
CA THR A 174 -1.03 13.78 -29.25
C THR A 174 -1.65 12.42 -28.96
N GLY A 175 -1.99 11.72 -30.05
CA GLY A 175 -2.59 10.38 -30.02
C GLY A 175 -4.04 10.38 -29.55
N ARG A 176 -4.66 9.20 -29.59
CA ARG A 176 -6.03 9.00 -29.13
C ARG A 176 -6.07 8.66 -27.65
N TRP A 177 -6.68 9.54 -26.87
CA TRP A 177 -7.05 9.31 -25.48
C TRP A 177 -8.55 9.01 -25.38
N ILE A 178 -8.89 7.94 -24.67
CA ILE A 178 -10.25 7.44 -24.53
C ILE A 178 -10.67 7.64 -23.08
N GLU A 179 -11.85 8.24 -22.88
CA GLU A 179 -12.51 8.35 -21.58
C GLU A 179 -13.16 7.02 -21.22
N THR A 180 -13.07 6.63 -19.95
CA THR A 180 -13.88 5.52 -19.44
C THR A 180 -15.31 6.00 -19.17
N GLY A 181 -16.25 5.08 -19.04
CA GLY A 181 -17.68 5.42 -18.84
C GLY A 181 -18.00 6.22 -17.58
N SER A 182 -17.06 6.36 -16.63
CA SER A 182 -17.20 7.16 -15.41
C SER A 182 -16.67 8.59 -15.53
N GLY A 183 -16.02 8.98 -16.63
CA GLY A 183 -15.45 10.33 -16.84
C GLY A 183 -14.11 10.55 -16.14
N ASP A 184 -13.91 10.02 -14.95
CA ASP A 184 -12.73 10.33 -14.12
C ASP A 184 -11.38 9.81 -14.68
N CYS A 185 -11.41 8.79 -15.54
CA CYS A 185 -10.23 8.10 -16.02
C CYS A 185 -10.06 8.24 -17.54
N ARG A 186 -8.82 8.47 -17.98
CA ARG A 186 -8.44 8.49 -19.40
C ARG A 186 -7.33 7.50 -19.68
N PHE A 187 -7.35 6.89 -20.86
CA PHE A 187 -6.27 5.99 -21.26
C PHE A 187 -5.93 6.07 -22.74
N THR A 188 -4.74 5.60 -23.09
CA THR A 188 -4.31 5.45 -24.47
C THR A 188 -3.58 4.12 -24.69
N SER A 189 -3.80 3.55 -25.87
CA SER A 189 -3.06 2.39 -26.40
C SER A 189 -2.24 2.77 -27.65
N GLU A 190 -2.16 4.05 -28.00
CA GLU A 190 -1.50 4.53 -29.22
C GLU A 190 -0.07 4.97 -28.91
N ALA A 191 0.93 4.19 -29.34
CA ALA A 191 2.33 4.56 -29.16
C ALA A 191 2.63 5.95 -29.76
N GLY A 192 3.32 6.79 -28.99
CA GLY A 192 3.58 8.19 -29.31
C GLY A 192 2.53 9.18 -28.80
N ALA A 193 1.45 8.70 -28.16
CA ALA A 193 0.49 9.56 -27.48
C ALA A 193 1.14 10.28 -26.29
N THR A 194 0.81 11.56 -26.11
CA THR A 194 1.40 12.42 -25.08
C THR A 194 0.33 13.14 -24.25
N ALA A 195 0.62 13.30 -22.97
CA ALA A 195 -0.11 14.15 -22.05
C ALA A 195 0.87 15.15 -21.41
N VAL A 196 0.49 16.42 -21.38
CA VAL A 196 1.24 17.52 -20.78
C VAL A 196 0.46 18.03 -19.58
N ILE A 197 1.13 18.12 -18.43
CA ILE A 197 0.56 18.53 -17.16
C ILE A 197 1.35 19.72 -16.65
N ASP A 198 0.68 20.86 -16.52
CA ASP A 198 1.24 22.02 -15.84
C ASP A 198 0.89 21.92 -14.35
N PHE A 199 1.88 21.89 -13.45
CA PHE A 199 1.63 21.69 -12.03
C PHE A 199 2.42 22.64 -11.15
N PHE A 200 1.93 22.86 -9.92
CA PHE A 200 2.67 23.56 -8.87
C PHE A 200 2.93 22.57 -7.73
N GLY A 201 4.20 22.30 -7.38
CA GLY A 201 4.53 21.36 -6.32
C GLY A 201 5.96 20.86 -6.38
N THR A 202 6.24 19.71 -5.76
CA THR A 202 7.60 19.13 -5.67
C THR A 202 7.74 17.73 -6.28
N GLN A 203 6.65 16.98 -6.42
CA GLN A 203 6.67 15.62 -6.96
C GLN A 203 5.30 15.27 -7.50
N VAL A 204 5.25 14.54 -8.62
CA VAL A 204 4.01 14.00 -9.19
C VAL A 204 4.05 12.48 -9.10
N THR A 205 2.97 11.87 -8.62
CA THR A 205 2.75 10.42 -8.66
C THR A 205 1.64 10.11 -9.63
N TRP A 206 1.89 9.21 -10.58
CA TRP A 206 0.91 8.76 -11.57
C TRP A 206 0.20 7.50 -11.07
N ILE A 207 -1.11 7.60 -10.84
CA ILE A 207 -1.95 6.50 -10.38
C ILE A 207 -2.82 6.00 -11.55
N SER A 208 -2.88 4.68 -11.69
CA SER A 208 -3.70 3.99 -12.69
C SER A 208 -4.66 3.02 -12.02
N GLU A 209 -5.84 2.83 -12.59
CA GLU A 209 -6.73 1.71 -12.28
C GLU A 209 -6.82 0.82 -13.52
N PRO A 210 -6.56 -0.51 -13.44
CA PRO A 210 -6.64 -1.37 -14.60
C PRO A 210 -8.05 -1.41 -15.20
N ILE A 211 -8.15 -1.42 -16.52
CA ILE A 211 -9.43 -1.49 -17.22
C ILE A 211 -9.79 -2.94 -17.61
N PHE A 212 -11.09 -3.21 -17.74
CA PHE A 212 -11.58 -4.52 -18.15
C PHE A 212 -11.01 -4.92 -19.52
N GLY A 213 -10.45 -6.13 -19.61
CA GLY A 213 -9.87 -6.66 -20.84
C GLY A 213 -8.51 -6.05 -21.21
N GLN A 214 -7.86 -5.32 -20.30
CA GLN A 214 -6.50 -4.83 -20.50
C GLN A 214 -5.52 -5.97 -20.86
N PRO A 215 -4.62 -5.76 -21.82
CA PRO A 215 -3.56 -6.73 -22.13
C PRO A 215 -2.66 -7.07 -20.93
N ARG A 216 -2.13 -8.30 -20.92
CA ARG A 216 -1.34 -8.83 -19.80
C ARG A 216 0.14 -8.49 -19.90
N GLU A 217 0.63 -8.26 -21.10
CA GLU A 217 2.04 -7.96 -21.32
C GLU A 217 2.31 -6.50 -20.94
N PRO A 218 3.50 -6.21 -20.37
CA PRO A 218 3.85 -4.85 -20.00
C PRO A 218 4.05 -3.94 -21.22
N SER A 219 4.00 -2.64 -20.96
CA SER A 219 4.37 -1.56 -21.87
C SER A 219 5.45 -0.68 -21.24
N ASN A 220 5.93 0.29 -22.01
CA ASN A 220 6.84 1.32 -21.51
C ASN A 220 6.27 2.72 -21.77
N GLY A 221 6.72 3.67 -20.95
CA GLY A 221 6.51 5.09 -21.14
C GLY A 221 7.79 5.86 -20.81
N SER A 222 7.76 7.16 -21.10
CA SER A 222 8.77 8.10 -20.63
C SER A 222 8.12 9.40 -20.16
N TYR A 223 8.79 10.11 -19.27
CA TYR A 223 8.38 11.46 -18.89
C TYR A 223 9.57 12.43 -18.88
N THR A 224 9.31 13.72 -19.04
CA THR A 224 10.25 14.82 -18.81
C THR A 224 9.64 15.84 -17.86
N ILE A 225 10.47 16.52 -17.06
CA ILE A 225 10.08 17.68 -16.26
C ILE A 225 10.87 18.88 -16.78
N ASP A 226 10.18 19.98 -17.08
CA ASP A 226 10.77 21.25 -17.54
C ASP A 226 11.74 21.10 -18.72
N ASP A 227 11.36 20.27 -19.69
CA ASP A 227 12.17 19.94 -20.89
C ASP A 227 13.54 19.32 -20.58
N GLY A 228 13.69 18.72 -19.38
CA GLY A 228 14.85 17.93 -19.00
C GLY A 228 14.96 16.59 -19.74
N GLU A 229 15.94 15.80 -19.33
CA GLU A 229 16.20 14.48 -19.90
C GLU A 229 15.03 13.49 -19.66
N PRO A 230 14.63 12.70 -20.67
CA PRO A 230 13.58 11.70 -20.51
C PRO A 230 13.93 10.61 -19.48
N VAL A 231 13.00 10.36 -18.56
CA VAL A 231 13.04 9.24 -17.62
C VAL A 231 12.07 8.16 -18.08
N PHE A 232 12.58 6.96 -18.30
CA PHE A 232 11.77 5.81 -18.74
C PHE A 232 11.16 5.06 -17.55
N PHE A 233 9.94 4.57 -17.72
CA PHE A 233 9.24 3.76 -16.74
C PHE A 233 8.47 2.61 -17.40
N GLY A 234 8.22 1.56 -16.62
CA GLY A 234 7.42 0.41 -17.03
C GLY A 234 5.94 0.61 -16.70
N ILE A 235 5.08 0.12 -17.57
CA ILE A 235 3.62 0.08 -17.37
C ILE A 235 3.25 -1.40 -17.20
N PRO A 236 2.89 -1.84 -15.99
CA PRO A 236 2.56 -3.24 -15.77
C PRO A 236 1.31 -3.63 -16.55
N GLY A 237 1.27 -4.85 -17.09
CA GLY A 237 0.01 -5.44 -17.58
C GLY A 237 -0.85 -5.96 -16.43
N LEU A 238 -1.88 -6.72 -16.75
CA LEU A 238 -2.64 -7.49 -15.75
C LEU A 238 -1.92 -8.79 -15.39
N ALA A 239 -1.78 -9.10 -14.10
CA ALA A 239 -1.28 -10.40 -13.67
C ALA A 239 -2.27 -11.54 -13.98
N THR A 240 -1.77 -12.77 -14.08
CA THR A 240 -2.62 -13.93 -14.35
C THR A 240 -3.61 -14.15 -13.21
N GLY A 241 -4.90 -14.03 -13.50
CA GLY A 241 -5.97 -14.19 -12.51
C GLY A 241 -6.38 -12.90 -11.78
N GLU A 242 -5.68 -11.80 -12.02
CA GLU A 242 -6.05 -10.48 -11.54
C GLU A 242 -7.30 -10.00 -12.31
N GLN A 243 -8.34 -9.60 -11.57
CA GLN A 243 -9.59 -9.11 -12.18
C GLN A 243 -9.57 -7.59 -12.45
N GLY A 244 -8.40 -6.96 -12.35
CA GLY A 244 -8.22 -5.53 -12.59
C GLY A 244 -8.90 -4.65 -11.56
N SER A 245 -8.96 -5.07 -10.30
CA SER A 245 -9.55 -4.24 -9.24
C SER A 245 -8.46 -3.47 -8.52
N GLY A 246 -8.66 -2.16 -8.34
CA GLY A 246 -7.86 -1.31 -7.46
C GLY A 246 -6.80 -0.49 -8.19
N THR A 247 -6.45 0.64 -7.58
CA THR A 247 -5.45 1.54 -8.13
C THR A 247 -4.02 1.02 -7.90
N ARG A 248 -3.08 1.46 -8.73
CA ARG A 248 -1.65 1.15 -8.61
C ARG A 248 -0.82 2.34 -9.08
N MET A 249 0.33 2.52 -8.44
CA MET A 249 1.32 3.51 -8.88
C MET A 249 2.03 3.02 -10.14
N VAL A 250 2.05 3.84 -11.18
CA VAL A 250 2.82 3.58 -12.41
C VAL A 250 4.23 4.11 -12.25
N PHE A 251 4.36 5.36 -11.82
CA PHE A 251 5.63 5.99 -11.48
C PHE A 251 5.43 7.16 -10.52
N ALA A 252 6.53 7.58 -9.89
CA ALA A 252 6.64 8.87 -9.23
C ALA A 252 7.82 9.62 -9.85
N THR A 253 7.68 10.93 -10.03
CA THR A 253 8.77 11.76 -10.53
C THR A 253 9.88 11.88 -9.49
N ASN A 254 11.08 12.26 -9.91
CA ASN A 254 12.06 12.78 -8.97
C ASN A 254 11.51 14.03 -8.28
N LYS A 255 11.97 14.29 -7.04
CA LYS A 255 11.65 15.53 -6.33
C LYS A 255 12.33 16.72 -7.01
N VAL A 256 11.55 17.75 -7.29
CA VAL A 256 12.00 19.04 -7.82
C VAL A 256 11.81 20.13 -6.75
N PRO A 257 12.51 21.28 -6.86
CA PRO A 257 12.26 22.42 -5.98
C PRO A 257 10.77 22.82 -6.03
N TYR A 258 10.22 23.29 -4.91
CA TYR A 258 8.82 23.75 -4.89
C TYR A 258 8.62 24.91 -5.87
N GLY A 259 7.70 24.75 -6.81
CA GLY A 259 7.42 25.77 -7.82
C GLY A 259 6.48 25.30 -8.91
N ARG A 260 6.37 26.10 -9.97
CA ARG A 260 5.63 25.75 -11.19
C ARG A 260 6.52 24.93 -12.11
N HIS A 261 5.99 23.82 -12.59
CA HIS A 261 6.69 22.86 -13.46
C HIS A 261 5.78 22.38 -14.59
N ARG A 262 6.40 21.82 -15.63
CA ARG A 262 5.70 21.12 -16.71
C ARG A 262 6.17 19.68 -16.80
N LEU A 263 5.24 18.75 -16.59
CA LEU A 263 5.44 17.32 -16.80
C LEU A 263 4.91 16.94 -18.20
N SER A 264 5.75 16.33 -19.03
CA SER A 264 5.32 15.73 -20.29
C SER A 264 5.47 14.21 -20.19
N VAL A 265 4.40 13.46 -20.45
CA VAL A 265 4.37 12.00 -20.39
C VAL A 265 4.06 11.45 -21.77
N THR A 266 4.93 10.57 -22.26
CA THR A 266 4.79 9.91 -23.57
C THR A 266 4.59 8.42 -23.38
N TYR A 267 3.53 7.88 -23.97
CA TYR A 267 3.32 6.44 -24.05
C TYR A 267 4.15 5.86 -25.21
N LEU A 268 5.11 4.97 -24.90
CA LEU A 268 5.99 4.37 -25.91
C LEU A 268 5.42 3.06 -26.46
N GLY A 269 4.67 2.34 -25.62
CA GLY A 269 3.77 1.26 -25.98
C GLY A 269 4.39 -0.05 -26.48
N SER A 270 3.84 -1.17 -25.98
CA SER A 270 4.05 -2.50 -26.56
C SER A 270 2.87 -3.47 -26.33
N SER A 271 2.07 -3.26 -25.27
CA SER A 271 0.83 -4.03 -25.00
C SER A 271 -0.12 -3.29 -24.02
N ALA A 272 0.17 -3.27 -22.70
CA ALA A 272 -0.65 -2.60 -21.69
C ALA A 272 -0.83 -1.09 -21.95
N PRO A 273 -2.06 -0.53 -21.87
CA PRO A 273 -2.31 0.89 -22.09
C PRO A 273 -1.74 1.76 -20.97
N LEU A 274 -1.40 3.01 -21.29
CA LEU A 274 -1.17 4.04 -20.28
C LEU A 274 -2.53 4.56 -19.82
N ILE A 275 -2.84 4.33 -18.55
CA ILE A 275 -4.11 4.73 -17.93
C ILE A 275 -3.81 5.79 -16.87
N LEU A 276 -4.51 6.92 -16.94
CA LEU A 276 -4.56 7.94 -15.91
C LEU A 276 -5.90 7.85 -15.19
N ASP A 277 -5.87 7.39 -13.95
CA ASP A 277 -7.00 7.53 -13.03
C ASP A 277 -6.93 8.90 -12.34
N PHE A 278 -5.84 9.14 -11.61
CA PHE A 278 -5.52 10.47 -11.08
C PHE A 278 -4.01 10.64 -10.88
N LEU A 279 -3.58 11.88 -10.67
CA LEU A 279 -2.25 12.23 -10.18
C LEU A 279 -2.35 12.65 -8.72
N THR A 280 -1.26 12.44 -7.98
CA THR A 280 -1.04 13.17 -6.73
C THR A 280 0.14 14.12 -6.89
N ILE A 281 0.01 15.32 -6.34
CA ILE A 281 1.05 16.34 -6.36
C ILE A 281 1.42 16.69 -4.92
N ASP A 282 2.68 16.48 -4.57
CA ASP A 282 3.22 16.87 -3.27
C ASP A 282 3.37 18.39 -3.20
N GLN A 283 2.86 18.98 -2.13
CA GLN A 283 2.82 20.45 -1.97
C GLN A 283 2.05 21.11 -3.12
N GLY A 284 0.94 20.50 -3.52
CA GLY A 284 0.13 20.92 -4.66
C GLY A 284 -0.66 22.21 -4.41
N ASN A 285 -1.10 22.85 -5.49
CA ASN A 285 -2.10 23.91 -5.45
C ASN A 285 -3.52 23.35 -5.65
N LEU A 286 -4.49 23.95 -4.96
CA LEU A 286 -5.90 23.53 -5.02
C LEU A 286 -6.60 23.87 -6.34
N HIS A 287 -6.22 25.00 -6.91
CA HIS A 287 -6.86 25.51 -8.12
C HIS A 287 -6.08 25.11 -9.34
N SER A 288 -6.78 24.93 -10.45
CA SER A 288 -6.10 24.93 -11.75
C SER A 288 -5.27 26.20 -11.89
N LEU A 289 -4.10 26.07 -12.52
CA LEU A 289 -3.20 27.18 -12.77
C LEU A 289 -3.77 28.23 -13.72
N ASN A 290 -5.00 28.05 -14.23
CA ASN A 290 -5.76 28.92 -15.11
C ASN A 290 -4.85 29.59 -16.14
N THR A 291 -4.86 29.08 -17.38
CA THR A 291 -4.02 29.47 -18.52
C THR A 291 -4.22 30.92 -19.01
N THR A 292 -4.38 31.90 -18.12
CA THR A 292 -4.30 33.33 -18.39
C THR A 292 -2.82 33.75 -18.46
N GLY A 293 -2.09 33.10 -19.36
CA GLY A 293 -1.20 33.72 -20.35
C GLY A 293 -0.26 34.87 -19.96
N GLY A 294 0.32 34.90 -18.75
CA GLY A 294 1.59 35.58 -18.54
C GLY A 294 2.73 34.67 -18.98
N PRO A 295 3.70 35.11 -19.82
CA PRO A 295 4.95 34.37 -19.99
C PRO A 295 5.51 34.08 -18.59
N ILE A 296 6.05 32.87 -18.37
CA ILE A 296 6.72 32.48 -17.13
C ILE A 296 7.80 33.55 -16.89
N GLU A 297 7.48 34.57 -16.09
CA GLU A 297 8.49 35.44 -15.53
C GLU A 297 9.23 34.53 -14.58
N THR A 298 10.29 33.93 -15.13
CA THR A 298 11.42 33.48 -14.34
C THR A 298 11.71 34.65 -13.43
N LEU A 299 11.31 34.53 -12.16
CA LEU A 299 11.86 35.30 -11.06
C LEU A 299 13.35 34.93 -11.06
N SER A 300 14.08 35.54 -12.00
CA SER A 300 15.52 35.64 -11.95
C SER A 300 15.75 36.38 -10.66
N SER A 301 16.01 35.60 -9.63
CA SER A 301 16.74 35.99 -8.45
C SER A 301 18.12 36.48 -8.93
N ASN A 302 18.12 37.66 -9.54
CA ASN A 302 19.29 38.46 -9.85
C ASN A 302 19.77 39.20 -8.59
N GLN A 303 19.42 38.69 -7.40
CA GLN A 303 20.16 39.02 -6.21
C GLN A 303 21.49 38.26 -6.33
N PRO A 304 22.61 38.95 -6.61
CA PRO A 304 23.91 38.31 -6.58
C PRO A 304 24.05 37.59 -5.24
N PRO A 305 24.61 36.37 -5.20
CA PRO A 305 24.80 35.65 -3.95
C PRO A 305 25.55 36.59 -3.00
N GLN A 306 24.80 37.14 -2.03
CA GLN A 306 25.38 37.93 -0.98
C GLN A 306 26.13 36.91 -0.14
N MET A 307 27.42 36.74 -0.48
CA MET A 307 28.37 36.00 0.33
C MET A 307 28.32 36.62 1.71
N SER A 308 27.49 36.07 2.58
CA SER A 308 27.69 36.22 4.01
C SER A 308 29.07 35.63 4.24
N THR A 309 30.02 36.55 4.44
CA THR A 309 31.38 36.23 4.79
C THR A 309 31.31 35.76 6.24
N GLY A 310 30.79 34.56 6.43
CA GLY A 310 30.84 33.82 7.67
C GLY A 310 32.28 33.40 7.87
N ALA A 311 32.99 34.22 8.63
CA ALA A 311 34.37 34.01 9.01
C ALA A 311 34.58 32.56 9.47
N ALA A 312 35.55 31.93 8.84
CA ALA A 312 36.12 30.66 9.22
C ALA A 312 36.51 30.68 10.71
N LEU A 313 35.89 29.79 11.49
CA LEU A 313 36.44 29.35 12.77
C LEU A 313 36.83 27.89 12.60
N ALA A 314 37.96 27.70 11.93
CA ALA A 314 38.69 26.45 11.82
C ALA A 314 39.40 26.14 13.15
N ILE A 315 38.65 25.67 14.15
CA ILE A 315 39.20 24.99 15.34
C ILE A 315 38.22 23.86 15.69
N GLY A 316 38.61 22.60 15.43
CA GLY A 316 37.80 21.47 15.90
C GLY A 316 38.09 20.07 15.35
N LEU A 317 39.09 19.88 14.47
CA LEU A 317 39.32 18.58 13.80
C LEU A 317 40.39 17.69 14.48
N VAL A 318 40.66 17.89 15.77
CA VAL A 318 41.54 17.00 16.56
C VAL A 318 40.80 16.29 17.70
N CYS A 319 39.63 16.77 18.15
CA CYS A 319 38.88 16.13 19.24
C CYS A 319 37.95 14.98 18.78
N GLY A 320 37.45 15.00 17.55
CA GLY A 320 36.55 13.94 17.04
C GLY A 320 37.22 12.57 16.87
N GLY A 321 38.51 12.55 16.49
CA GLY A 321 39.26 11.30 16.29
C GLY A 321 39.50 10.53 17.59
N LEU A 322 39.79 11.24 18.70
CA LEU A 322 39.98 10.61 20.00
C LEU A 322 38.66 10.03 20.53
N PHE A 323 37.53 10.70 20.32
CA PHE A 323 36.23 10.17 20.74
C PHE A 323 35.82 8.92 19.93
N LEU A 324 36.02 8.93 18.61
CA LEU A 324 35.69 7.79 17.75
C LEU A 324 36.57 6.57 18.06
N THR A 325 37.87 6.77 18.27
CA THR A 325 38.80 5.68 18.64
C THR A 325 38.48 5.10 20.03
N LEU A 326 38.08 5.94 20.98
CA LEU A 326 37.68 5.50 22.32
C LEU A 326 36.35 4.72 22.29
N MET A 327 35.39 5.13 21.46
CA MET A 327 34.13 4.40 21.25
C MET A 327 34.35 3.03 20.59
N ILE A 328 35.23 2.93 19.59
CA ILE A 328 35.58 1.66 18.95
C ILE A 328 36.28 0.72 19.95
N ALA A 329 37.22 1.24 20.75
CA ALA A 329 37.90 0.45 21.78
C ALA A 329 36.93 -0.06 22.85
N LEU A 330 36.01 0.79 23.31
CA LEU A 330 34.97 0.42 24.28
C LEU A 330 34.04 -0.67 23.72
N GLY A 331 33.59 -0.51 22.48
CA GLY A 331 32.79 -1.50 21.76
C GLY A 331 33.50 -2.86 21.65
N TRP A 332 34.79 -2.87 21.33
CA TRP A 332 35.58 -4.10 21.24
C TRP A 332 35.77 -4.80 22.59
N ILE A 333 35.98 -4.03 23.68
CA ILE A 333 36.08 -4.57 25.04
C ILE A 333 34.74 -5.21 25.46
N LEU A 334 33.62 -4.52 25.22
CA LEU A 334 32.29 -5.04 25.54
C LEU A 334 31.95 -6.30 24.74
N PHE A 335 32.27 -6.31 23.44
CA PHE A 335 32.08 -7.48 22.57
C PHE A 335 32.88 -8.70 23.06
N ASN A 336 34.16 -8.50 23.44
CA ASN A 336 34.99 -9.58 23.97
C ASN A 336 34.50 -10.09 25.33
N ARG A 337 33.93 -9.23 26.19
CA ARG A 337 33.31 -9.66 27.45
C ARG A 337 32.02 -10.45 27.18
N TRP A 338 31.20 -10.02 26.22
CA TRP A 338 29.98 -10.72 25.85
C TRP A 338 30.26 -12.12 25.27
N LYS A 339 31.25 -12.23 24.38
CA LYS A 339 31.69 -13.53 23.81
C LYS A 339 32.15 -14.52 24.89
N LYS A 340 32.87 -14.06 25.91
CA LYS A 340 33.30 -14.92 27.03
C LYS A 340 32.14 -15.40 27.89
N SER A 341 31.06 -14.63 28.02
CA SER A 341 29.86 -15.04 28.75
C SER A 341 29.06 -16.12 28.00
N GLN A 342 29.00 -16.04 26.66
CA GLN A 342 28.29 -17.06 25.86
C GLN A 342 28.99 -18.43 25.90
N LEU A 343 30.32 -18.46 25.88
CA LEU A 343 31.10 -19.70 25.98
C LEU A 343 30.91 -20.45 27.32
N LYS A 344 30.50 -19.76 28.38
CA LYS A 344 30.17 -20.42 29.66
C LYS A 344 28.77 -21.04 29.67
N LYS A 345 27.83 -20.53 28.87
CA LYS A 345 26.47 -21.08 28.77
C LYS A 345 26.40 -22.38 27.95
N LEU A 346 27.36 -22.59 27.05
CA LEU A 346 27.45 -23.82 26.22
C LEU A 346 28.10 -25.03 26.91
N ARG A 347 28.48 -24.94 28.19
CA ARG A 347 29.05 -26.07 28.96
C ARG A 347 28.11 -26.67 30.02
N LEU A 348 26.86 -26.22 30.10
CA LEU A 348 25.86 -26.74 31.04
C LEU A 348 24.60 -27.22 30.29
N SER A 349 24.77 -28.18 29.38
CA SER A 349 23.67 -29.01 28.91
C SER A 349 24.20 -30.32 28.33
N VAL A 350 24.71 -31.17 29.22
CA VAL A 350 24.86 -32.61 28.95
C VAL A 350 24.08 -33.30 30.06
N ASN A 351 22.82 -33.65 29.78
CA ASN A 351 22.06 -34.59 30.58
C ASN A 351 22.23 -36.00 29.97
N PRO A 352 22.74 -36.98 30.73
CA PRO A 352 22.78 -38.36 30.26
C PRO A 352 21.41 -39.04 30.44
N PHE A 353 21.10 -39.87 29.44
CA PHE A 353 20.07 -40.92 29.38
C PHE A 353 19.57 -41.49 30.72
N ILE A 354 18.24 -41.63 30.86
CA ILE A 354 17.62 -42.84 31.42
C ILE A 354 16.42 -43.24 30.56
N THR A 355 16.56 -44.42 29.95
CA THR A 355 15.52 -45.24 29.35
C THR A 355 14.70 -45.90 30.47
N ALA A 356 13.37 -45.78 30.44
CA ALA A 356 12.48 -46.67 31.19
C ALA A 356 11.30 -47.08 30.31
N VAL A 357 11.32 -48.35 29.91
CA VAL A 357 10.22 -49.09 29.31
C VAL A 357 9.23 -49.42 30.44
N ALA A 358 7.96 -49.09 30.26
CA ALA A 358 6.88 -49.58 31.11
C ALA A 358 5.70 -50.04 30.25
N THR A 359 5.51 -51.35 30.27
CA THR A 359 4.36 -52.14 29.83
C THR A 359 3.10 -51.77 30.63
N PRO A 360 1.91 -51.77 30.03
CA PRO A 360 0.70 -52.07 30.78
C PRO A 360 0.06 -53.38 30.30
N THR A 361 0.07 -54.33 31.22
CA THR A 361 -0.81 -55.49 31.36
C THR A 361 -2.28 -55.11 31.26
N GLY A 362 -3.06 -55.94 30.57
CA GLY A 362 -4.50 -55.84 30.49
C GLY A 362 -5.23 -56.29 31.76
N THR A 363 -6.52 -55.94 31.80
CA THR A 363 -7.54 -56.59 32.61
C THR A 363 -8.85 -56.56 31.84
N ASP A 364 -9.35 -57.76 31.55
CA ASP A 364 -10.71 -58.08 31.16
C ASP A 364 -11.75 -57.59 32.18
N VAL A 365 -12.89 -57.11 31.70
CA VAL A 365 -14.18 -57.17 32.42
C VAL A 365 -15.31 -57.42 31.40
N ASP A 366 -16.02 -58.52 31.61
CA ASP A 366 -17.19 -59.00 30.87
C ASP A 366 -18.49 -58.21 31.12
N GLY A 367 -19.23 -57.97 30.02
CA GLY A 367 -20.71 -58.10 29.91
C GLY A 367 -21.64 -56.96 30.37
N PRO A 368 -22.96 -57.00 30.04
CA PRO A 368 -23.59 -57.45 28.79
C PRO A 368 -24.69 -56.48 28.25
N ALA A 369 -25.27 -56.86 27.11
CA ALA A 369 -26.62 -56.55 26.59
C ALA A 369 -26.82 -55.35 25.61
N SER A 370 -27.24 -55.75 24.41
CA SER A 370 -27.81 -54.97 23.30
C SER A 370 -29.08 -54.17 23.70
N PRO A 371 -29.50 -53.21 22.85
CA PRO A 371 -30.49 -53.59 21.84
C PRO A 371 -30.20 -53.07 20.43
N SER A 372 -30.77 -53.82 19.49
CA SER A 372 -30.81 -53.67 18.05
C SER A 372 -31.15 -52.28 17.52
N PHE A 373 -30.32 -51.74 16.62
CA PHE A 373 -30.73 -50.71 15.67
C PHE A 373 -30.71 -51.23 14.23
N ARG A 374 -31.80 -50.90 13.54
CA ARG A 374 -32.17 -51.35 12.20
C ARG A 374 -31.16 -50.89 11.15
N SER A 375 -30.76 -51.84 10.31
CA SER A 375 -30.04 -51.61 9.05
C SER A 375 -30.90 -50.78 8.09
N VAL A 376 -30.46 -49.58 7.76
CA VAL A 376 -30.90 -48.84 6.59
C VAL A 376 -29.90 -49.10 5.47
N SER A 377 -30.38 -49.81 4.45
CA SER A 377 -29.70 -50.08 3.19
C SER A 377 -29.52 -48.77 2.41
N TRP A 378 -28.27 -48.32 2.30
CA TRP A 378 -27.88 -47.27 1.35
C TRP A 378 -27.20 -47.91 0.15
N LYS A 379 -27.76 -47.61 -1.01
CA LYS A 379 -27.27 -48.05 -2.31
C LYS A 379 -25.91 -47.41 -2.59
N SER A 380 -25.03 -48.25 -3.12
CA SER A 380 -23.75 -47.98 -3.76
C SER A 380 -23.67 -46.65 -4.52
N PHE A 381 -22.82 -45.74 -4.03
CA PHE A 381 -22.21 -44.69 -4.84
C PHE A 381 -20.81 -45.14 -5.28
N ALA A 382 -20.49 -44.82 -6.53
CA ALA A 382 -19.31 -45.23 -7.25
C ALA A 382 -18.01 -44.87 -6.50
N SER A 383 -17.08 -45.82 -6.54
CA SER A 383 -15.69 -45.66 -6.11
C SER A 383 -15.04 -44.47 -6.83
N SER A 384 -14.87 -43.35 -6.12
CA SER A 384 -13.94 -42.31 -6.53
C SER A 384 -12.53 -42.83 -6.26
N SER A 385 -11.82 -43.19 -7.32
CA SER A 385 -10.40 -43.53 -7.27
C SER A 385 -9.61 -42.35 -6.70
N THR A 386 -9.20 -42.44 -5.44
CA THR A 386 -8.28 -41.50 -4.80
C THR A 386 -6.95 -41.56 -5.54
N ARG A 387 -6.65 -40.54 -6.34
CA ARG A 387 -5.33 -40.40 -6.97
C ARG A 387 -4.27 -40.24 -5.89
N ARG A 388 -3.17 -40.96 -6.05
CA ARG A 388 -2.03 -40.90 -5.14
C ARG A 388 -1.15 -39.72 -5.56
N VAL A 389 -0.92 -38.79 -4.64
CA VAL A 389 0.03 -37.69 -4.84
C VAL A 389 1.38 -38.11 -4.27
N GLU A 390 2.44 -38.00 -5.08
CA GLU A 390 3.81 -38.27 -4.66
C GLU A 390 4.61 -36.97 -4.67
N LEU A 391 5.13 -36.59 -3.50
CA LEU A 391 5.93 -35.38 -3.33
C LEU A 391 7.41 -35.74 -3.52
N VAL A 392 8.07 -35.12 -4.50
CA VAL A 392 9.49 -35.38 -4.80
C VAL A 392 10.30 -34.15 -4.43
N HIS A 393 11.20 -34.32 -3.44
CA HIS A 393 12.18 -33.31 -3.06
C HIS A 393 13.47 -33.51 -3.85
N HIS A 394 13.86 -32.49 -4.62
CA HIS A 394 15.13 -32.49 -5.33
C HIS A 394 16.23 -31.94 -4.42
N THR A 395 17.32 -32.69 -4.28
CA THR A 395 18.51 -32.29 -3.50
C THR A 395 19.70 -31.94 -4.40
N ASP A 396 19.54 -31.90 -5.72
CA ASP A 396 20.64 -31.68 -6.65
C ASP A 396 20.76 -30.23 -7.14
N SER A 397 21.96 -29.89 -7.59
CA SER A 397 22.39 -28.55 -7.99
C SER A 397 22.11 -28.21 -9.47
N GLY A 398 21.04 -28.75 -10.06
CA GLY A 398 20.47 -28.21 -11.30
C GLY A 398 20.81 -28.93 -12.61
N VAL A 399 21.13 -30.23 -12.60
CA VAL A 399 21.30 -31.02 -13.83
C VAL A 399 20.23 -32.11 -13.92
N ARG A 400 19.21 -31.89 -14.76
CA ARG A 400 18.11 -32.84 -14.94
C ARG A 400 18.50 -33.95 -15.93
N LEU A 401 18.57 -35.19 -15.47
CA LEU A 401 18.60 -36.37 -16.35
C LEU A 401 17.20 -36.66 -16.91
N PRO A 402 17.06 -37.29 -18.09
CA PRO A 402 15.76 -37.66 -18.65
C PRO A 402 15.04 -38.62 -17.69
N GLN A 403 13.87 -38.22 -17.19
CA GLN A 403 13.05 -39.11 -16.37
C GLN A 403 12.26 -40.09 -17.24
N PRO A 404 12.01 -41.32 -16.74
CA PRO A 404 11.10 -42.24 -17.40
C PRO A 404 9.69 -41.64 -17.51
N PRO A 405 8.88 -42.05 -18.50
CA PRO A 405 7.54 -41.51 -18.69
C PRO A 405 6.68 -41.69 -17.43
N PRO A 406 5.90 -40.67 -17.04
CA PRO A 406 5.11 -40.70 -15.82
C PRO A 406 4.09 -41.84 -15.83
N ARG A 407 3.89 -42.47 -14.68
CA ARG A 407 2.85 -43.48 -14.50
C ARG A 407 1.49 -42.79 -14.46
N ALA A 408 0.50 -43.34 -15.16
CA ALA A 408 -0.81 -42.71 -15.38
C ALA A 408 -1.69 -42.55 -14.12
N ASP A 409 -1.25 -43.10 -12.98
CA ASP A 409 -1.98 -43.16 -11.72
C ASP A 409 -1.39 -42.29 -10.60
N VAL A 410 -0.29 -41.56 -10.86
CA VAL A 410 0.41 -40.74 -9.85
C VAL A 410 0.57 -39.31 -10.33
N ASP A 411 0.00 -38.36 -9.58
CA ASP A 411 0.27 -36.94 -9.77
C ASP A 411 1.53 -36.57 -8.95
N VAL A 412 2.63 -36.29 -9.65
CA VAL A 412 3.93 -35.94 -9.03
C VAL A 412 4.00 -34.43 -8.83
N VAL A 413 4.30 -34.00 -7.61
CA VAL A 413 4.48 -32.58 -7.26
C VAL A 413 5.94 -32.34 -6.89
N ASP A 414 6.65 -31.58 -7.73
CA ASP A 414 8.04 -31.19 -7.53
C ASP A 414 8.15 -30.00 -6.57
N VAL A 415 8.95 -30.14 -5.51
CA VAL A 415 9.20 -29.06 -4.55
C VAL A 415 10.64 -28.54 -4.72
N PRO A 416 10.85 -27.24 -5.01
CA PRO A 416 12.18 -26.66 -5.14
C PRO A 416 12.93 -26.60 -3.78
N PRO A 417 14.27 -26.67 -3.78
CA PRO A 417 15.05 -26.57 -2.55
C PRO A 417 14.90 -25.18 -1.91
N THR A 418 14.75 -25.17 -0.58
CA THR A 418 14.69 -23.93 0.21
C THR A 418 16.12 -23.52 0.57
N TYR A 419 16.61 -22.41 0.01
CA TYR A 419 17.91 -21.85 0.38
C TYR A 419 17.74 -20.94 1.61
N THR A 420 18.50 -21.21 2.67
CA THR A 420 18.64 -20.29 3.79
C THR A 420 19.65 -19.21 3.41
N PRO A 421 19.31 -17.90 3.53
CA PRO A 421 20.27 -16.84 3.29
C PRO A 421 21.39 -16.90 4.34
N VAL A 422 22.64 -16.78 3.88
CA VAL A 422 23.87 -16.80 4.70
C VAL A 422 24.27 -15.39 5.10
#